data_AF-A0A3B9UT32-F1
#
_entry.id   AF-A0A3B9UT32-F1
#
_cell.length_a   1.000
_cell.length_b   1.000
_cell.length_c   1.000
_cell.angle_alpha   90.00
_cell.angle_beta   90.00
_cell.angle_gamma   90.00
#
_symmetry.space_group_name_H-M   'P 1'
#
loop_
_entity.id
_entity.type
_entity.pdbx_description
1 polymer ?
#
loop_
_entity_poly.entity_id
_entity_poly.type
_entity_poly.pdbx_seq_one_letter_code
_entity_poly.pdbx_strand_id
1 'polypeptide(L)' 'MKHIIIGTAGHIDHGKTTLIKALTGRETDTLKEEKDRGISINL' A
#
# COMPACT_ATOMS: atom_id res chain seq x y z
N MET A 1 -10.06 -21.00 11.08
CA MET A 1 -9.86 -20.29 9.80
C MET A 1 -8.37 -20.33 9.46
N LYS A 2 -7.98 -20.46 8.18
CA LYS A 2 -6.57 -20.39 7.80
C LYS A 2 -6.15 -18.93 7.63
N HIS A 3 -5.03 -18.56 8.22
CA HIS A 3 -4.38 -17.27 7.97
C HIS A 3 -3.50 -17.37 6.72
N ILE A 4 -3.57 -16.37 5.85
CA ILE A 4 -2.77 -16.27 4.63
C ILE A 4 -2.11 -14.90 4.61
N ILE A 5 -0.83 -14.86 4.27
CA ILE A 5 -0.05 -13.63 4.10
C ILE A 5 0.18 -13.43 2.60
N ILE A 6 -0.15 -12.25 2.08
CA ILE A 6 0.00 -11.90 0.67
C ILE A 6 0.83 -10.63 0.59
N GLY A 7 1.95 -10.66 -0.14
CA GLY A 7 2.76 -9.48 -0.44
C GLY A 7 2.45 -8.95 -1.85
N THR A 8 2.37 -7.63 -2.00
CA THR A 8 2.24 -6.96 -3.30
C THR A 8 3.60 -6.45 -3.76
N ALA A 9 4.00 -6.73 -5.00
CA ALA A 9 5.23 -6.25 -5.61
C ALA A 9 4.93 -5.48 -6.91
N GLY A 10 5.86 -4.62 -7.34
CA GLY A 10 5.73 -3.83 -8.58
C GLY A 10 6.53 -2.53 -8.56
N HIS A 11 6.71 -1.93 -9.73
CA HIS A 11 7.46 -0.68 -9.91
C HIS A 11 6.85 0.50 -9.13
N ILE A 12 7.66 1.53 -8.84
CA ILE A 12 7.17 2.76 -8.21
C ILE A 12 6.03 3.35 -9.05
N ASP A 13 5.04 3.94 -8.40
CA ASP A 13 3.86 4.56 -9.02
C ASP A 13 2.92 3.65 -9.83
N HIS A 14 3.11 2.32 -9.81
CA HIS A 14 2.19 1.36 -10.44
C HIS A 14 0.94 1.05 -9.58
N GLY A 15 0.58 1.92 -8.64
CA GLY A 15 -0.71 1.84 -7.93
C GLY A 15 -0.86 0.70 -6.90
N LYS A 16 0.24 0.15 -6.36
CA LYS A 16 0.20 -0.92 -5.34
C LYS A 16 -0.62 -0.51 -4.11
N THR A 17 -0.36 0.68 -3.55
CA THR A 17 -1.10 1.25 -2.42
C THR A 17 -2.59 1.40 -2.72
N THR A 18 -2.91 1.94 -3.90
CA THR A 18 -4.29 2.07 -4.40
C THR A 18 -5.00 0.72 -4.47
N LEU A 19 -4.32 -0.32 -4.97
CA LEU A 19 -4.86 -1.67 -5.05
C LEU A 19 -5.17 -2.24 -3.66
N ILE A 20 -4.25 -2.12 -2.70
CA ILE A 20 -4.46 -2.60 -1.33
C ILE A 20 -5.66 -1.89 -0.70
N LYS A 21 -5.76 -0.57 -0.86
CA LYS A 21 -6.89 0.21 -0.34
C LYS A 21 -8.22 -0.21 -0.95
N ALA A 22 -8.26 -0.46 -2.26
CA ALA A 22 -9.47 -0.92 -2.94
C ALA A 22 -9.90 -2.32 -2.48
N LEU A 23 -8.96 -3.23 -2.23
CA LEU A 23 -9.25 -4.62 -1.84
C LEU A 23 -9.58 -4.78 -0.35
N THR A 24 -8.96 -3.97 0.51
CA THR A 24 -8.99 -4.18 1.97
C THR A 24 -9.64 -3.04 2.74
N GLY A 25 -9.86 -1.89 2.09
CA GLY A 25 -10.26 -0.65 2.75
C GLY A 25 -9.17 -0.01 3.63
N ARG A 26 -7.97 -0.60 3.70
CA ARG A 26 -6.88 -0.14 4.56
C ARG A 26 -5.95 0.80 3.81
N GLU A 27 -5.71 1.96 4.40
CA GLU A 27 -4.68 2.90 3.92
C GLU A 27 -3.30 2.41 4.36
N THR A 28 -2.36 2.26 3.41
CA THR A 28 -0.99 1.82 3.71
C THR A 28 -0.04 3.01 3.85
N ASP A 29 -0.31 4.13 3.18
CA ASP A 29 0.46 5.37 3.35
C ASP A 29 -0.05 6.11 4.58
N THR A 30 0.59 5.85 5.73
CA THR A 30 0.14 6.38 7.03
C THR A 30 0.92 7.62 7.44
N LEU A 31 2.13 7.81 6.90
CA LEU A 31 2.96 8.97 7.19
C LEU A 31 2.48 10.18 6.39
N LYS A 32 2.61 11.37 6.97
CA LYS A 32 2.30 12.63 6.28
C LYS A 32 3.18 12.80 5.03
N GLU A 33 4.46 12.46 5.14
CA GLU A 33 5.42 12.58 4.04
C GLU A 33 5.05 11.69 2.83
N GLU A 34 4.54 10.48 3.06
CA GLU A 34 4.10 9.57 1.99
C GLU A 34 2.97 10.20 1.18
N LYS A 35 2.00 10.81 1.87
CA LYS A 35 0.86 11.51 1.25
C LYS A 35 1.31 12.78 0.52
N ASP A 36 2.21 13.54 1.13
CA ASP A 36 2.72 14.78 0.55
C ASP A 36 3.55 14.51 -0.72
N ARG A 37 4.30 13.41 -0.75
CA ARG A 37 5.18 13.02 -1.88
C ARG A 37 4.50 12.11 -2.90
N GLY A 38 3.38 11.48 -2.55
CA GLY A 38 2.69 10.49 -3.38
C GLY A 38 3.46 9.17 -3.53
N ILE A 39 4.39 8.86 -2.64
CA ILE A 39 5.20 7.63 -2.68
C ILE A 39 5.24 6.96 -1.30
N SER A 40 5.09 5.64 -1.27
CA SER A 40 5.28 4.84 -0.05
C SER A 40 6.77 4.74 0.27
N ILE A 41 7.13 4.99 1.53
CA ILE A 41 8.53 4.96 1.98
C ILE A 41 8.74 3.94 3.11
N ASN A 42 7.67 3.38 3.65
CA ASN A 42 7.69 2.33 4.65
C ASN A 42 6.75 1.17 4.29
N LEU A 43 6.94 0.02 4.94
CA LEU A 43 6.09 -1.18 4.87
C LEU A 43 5.15 -1.29 6.09
#